data_AF-R7Y2Q8-F1
#
_entry.id   AF-R7Y2Q8-F1
#
_cell.length_a   1.000
_cell.length_b   1.000
_cell.length_c   1.000
_cell.angle_alpha   90.00
_cell.angle_beta   90.00
_cell.angle_gamma   90.00
#
_symmetry.space_group_name_H-M   'P 1'
#
loop_
_entity.id
_entity.type
_entity.pdbx_description
1 polymer ?
#
loop_
_entity_poly.entity_id
_entity_poly.type
_entity_poly.pdbx_seq_one_letter_code
_entity_poly.pdbx_strand_id
1 'polypeptide(L)'
;MPIIEEQPTGDLGSPIEHATRQVRIVAWSLALGWVCLFASLLTSAERESSYADLEAGIRAGEISEVQESRSDFGAGTTGYETVDIRWRDGLVRRTATLTHASDERSAAEARKGGTALPVVVGSVADHLTALDPDLRVTRGERLLASMTISGWNASGWHALAHLVLLVATLALISGPRPWRATRWAWAWLVLLAPLVGVPAYFLLGGATGLFRPRPPARVWLTGGWAFLLALLLGGGAASR
;
A
#
# COMPACT_ATOMS: atom_id res chain seq x y z
N MET A 1 6.12 68.65 -31.55
CA MET A 1 6.39 67.99 -30.26
C MET A 1 5.42 66.81 -30.17
N PRO A 2 5.84 65.58 -30.53
CA PRO A 2 4.92 64.44 -30.55
C PRO A 2 4.73 63.91 -29.14
N ILE A 3 3.46 63.69 -28.78
CA ILE A 3 3.05 63.06 -27.53
C ILE A 3 3.36 61.57 -27.69
N ILE A 4 4.35 61.07 -26.95
CA ILE A 4 4.62 59.64 -26.86
C ILE A 4 3.53 59.05 -25.96
N GLU A 5 2.58 58.36 -26.59
CA GLU A 5 1.52 57.62 -25.92
C GLU A 5 2.16 56.35 -25.32
N GLU A 6 2.40 56.36 -24.00
CA GLU A 6 2.86 55.17 -23.28
C GLU A 6 1.77 54.10 -23.37
N GLN A 7 1.98 53.13 -24.26
CA GLN A 7 1.19 51.91 -24.31
C GLN A 7 1.28 51.21 -22.94
N PRO A 8 0.15 50.93 -22.27
CA PRO A 8 0.16 50.21 -21.02
C PRO A 8 0.76 48.83 -21.28
N THR A 9 1.90 48.57 -20.65
CA THR A 9 2.52 47.25 -20.58
C THR A 9 1.56 46.35 -19.82
N GLY A 10 0.59 45.80 -20.55
CA GLY A 10 -0.32 44.80 -20.05
C GLY A 10 0.50 43.69 -19.41
N ASP A 11 0.27 43.50 -18.12
CA ASP A 11 0.82 42.48 -17.24
C ASP A 11 0.42 41.09 -17.76
N LEU A 12 0.97 40.72 -18.90
CA LEU A 12 0.98 39.36 -19.41
C LEU A 12 2.05 38.64 -18.61
N GLY A 13 1.68 38.22 -17.40
CA GLY A 13 2.51 37.38 -16.53
C GLY A 13 3.25 36.37 -17.41
N SER A 14 4.59 36.45 -17.38
CA SER A 14 5.40 35.81 -18.41
C SER A 14 5.05 34.32 -18.52
N PRO A 15 5.12 33.69 -19.71
CA PRO A 15 4.81 32.26 -19.88
C PRO A 15 5.51 31.33 -18.85
N ILE A 16 6.64 31.79 -18.30
CA ILE A 16 7.43 31.15 -17.26
C ILE A 16 6.69 31.08 -15.91
N GLU A 17 5.95 32.13 -15.54
CA GLU A 17 5.20 32.18 -14.28
C GLU A 17 4.03 31.20 -14.28
N HIS A 18 3.30 31.13 -15.40
CA HIS A 18 2.21 30.17 -15.58
C HIS A 18 2.71 28.73 -15.50
N ALA A 19 3.82 28.41 -16.17
CA ALA A 19 4.43 27.08 -16.11
C ALA A 19 4.87 26.72 -14.68
N THR A 20 5.44 27.66 -13.94
CA THR A 20 5.89 27.44 -12.55
C THR A 20 4.71 27.22 -11.60
N ARG A 21 3.60 27.93 -11.81
CA ARG A 21 2.37 27.73 -11.03
C ARG A 21 1.75 26.35 -11.30
N GLN A 22 1.67 25.94 -12.56
CA GLN A 22 1.12 24.63 -12.94
C GLN A 22 1.92 23.48 -12.33
N VAL A 23 3.26 23.50 -12.42
CA VAL A 23 4.14 22.47 -11.82
C VAL A 23 3.89 22.34 -10.32
N ARG A 24 3.73 23.47 -9.61
CA ARG A 24 3.49 23.47 -8.17
C ARG A 24 2.12 22.93 -7.80
N ILE A 25 1.08 23.25 -8.57
CA ILE A 25 -0.26 22.67 -8.37
C ILE A 25 -0.20 21.16 -8.56
N VAL A 26 0.43 20.68 -9.65
CA VAL A 26 0.61 19.23 -9.90
C VAL A 26 1.39 18.57 -8.76
N ALA A 27 2.45 19.20 -8.27
CA ALA A 27 3.24 18.67 -7.16
C ALA A 27 2.41 18.53 -5.87
N TRP A 28 1.62 19.54 -5.51
CA TRP A 28 0.74 19.48 -4.33
C TRP A 28 -0.38 18.45 -4.49
N SER A 29 -0.99 18.35 -5.67
CA SER A 29 -2.01 17.33 -5.95
C SER A 29 -1.44 15.92 -5.83
N LEU A 30 -0.23 15.67 -6.35
CA LEU A 30 0.43 14.37 -6.21
C LEU A 30 0.83 14.09 -4.76
N ALA A 31 1.36 15.07 -4.03
CA ALA A 31 1.67 14.92 -2.62
C ALA A 31 0.43 14.56 -1.79
N LEU A 32 -0.70 15.25 -2.03
CA LEU A 32 -1.97 14.93 -1.40
C LEU A 32 -2.44 13.52 -1.78
N GLY A 33 -2.33 13.14 -3.05
CA GLY A 33 -2.66 11.80 -3.52
C GLY A 33 -1.88 10.70 -2.80
N TRP A 34 -0.58 10.88 -2.60
CA TRP A 34 0.25 9.97 -1.80
C TRP A 34 -0.17 9.91 -0.33
N VAL A 35 -0.45 11.05 0.29
CA VAL A 35 -0.95 11.10 1.68
C VAL A 35 -2.28 10.34 1.81
N CYS A 36 -3.22 10.57 0.89
CA CYS A 36 -4.50 9.86 0.87
C CYS A 36 -4.32 8.36 0.66
N LEU A 37 -3.42 7.92 -0.23
CA LEU A 37 -3.13 6.50 -0.46
C LEU A 37 -2.53 5.85 0.80
N PHE A 38 -1.57 6.51 1.46
CA PHE A 38 -1.00 5.95 2.70
C PHE A 38 -2.01 5.94 3.85
N ALA A 39 -2.84 6.98 3.97
CA ALA A 39 -3.94 7.00 4.93
C ALA A 39 -4.95 5.88 4.64
N SER A 40 -5.33 5.65 3.38
CA SER A 40 -6.24 4.57 3.02
C SER A 40 -5.65 3.21 3.36
N LEU A 41 -4.37 2.99 3.04
CA LEU A 41 -3.63 1.77 3.41
C LEU A 41 -3.61 1.57 4.93
N LEU A 42 -3.35 2.62 5.72
CA LEU A 42 -3.36 2.53 7.20
C LEU A 42 -4.74 2.17 7.77
N THR A 43 -5.82 2.60 7.11
CA THR A 43 -7.19 2.26 7.53
C THR A 43 -7.68 0.91 7.01
N SER A 44 -7.15 0.47 5.87
CA SER A 44 -7.49 -0.80 5.22
C SER A 44 -6.53 -1.95 5.58
N ALA A 45 -5.50 -1.61 6.33
CA ALA A 45 -4.51 -2.51 6.88
C ALA A 45 -5.20 -3.49 7.86
N GLU A 46 -5.64 -4.64 7.34
CA GLU A 46 -6.09 -5.76 8.17
C GLU A 46 -4.86 -6.35 8.86
N ARG A 47 -4.86 -6.41 10.19
CA ARG A 47 -3.74 -6.99 10.93
C ARG A 47 -3.82 -8.50 10.83
N GLU A 48 -2.78 -9.12 10.27
CA GLU A 48 -2.62 -10.57 10.28
C GLU A 48 -2.56 -11.05 11.74
N SER A 49 -3.42 -12.00 12.08
CA SER A 49 -3.53 -12.57 13.42
C SER A 49 -3.57 -14.08 13.29
N SER A 50 -3.13 -14.80 14.32
CA SER A 50 -3.15 -16.25 14.26
C SER A 50 -4.56 -16.79 14.42
N TYR A 51 -4.82 -17.98 13.86
CA TYR A 51 -6.08 -18.68 14.08
C TYR A 51 -6.33 -19.00 15.57
N ALA A 52 -5.25 -19.23 16.33
CA ALA A 52 -5.35 -19.44 17.78
C ALA A 52 -5.89 -18.21 18.51
N ASP A 53 -5.52 -17.00 18.07
CA ASP A 53 -6.05 -15.75 18.63
C ASP A 53 -7.56 -15.59 18.33
N LEU A 54 -7.99 -16.00 17.13
CA LEU A 54 -9.41 -16.02 16.75
C LEU A 54 -10.19 -16.97 17.67
N GLU A 55 -9.72 -18.22 17.84
CA GLU A 55 -10.39 -19.17 18.73
C GLU A 55 -10.43 -18.67 20.19
N ALA A 56 -9.34 -18.07 20.66
CA ALA A 56 -9.27 -17.49 22.01
C ALA A 56 -10.29 -16.35 22.18
N GLY A 57 -10.39 -15.44 21.21
CA GLY A 57 -11.33 -14.32 21.25
C GLY A 57 -12.79 -14.75 21.15
N ILE A 58 -13.09 -15.81 20.38
CA ILE A 58 -14.44 -16.41 20.34
C ILE A 58 -14.78 -17.04 21.69
N ARG A 59 -13.89 -17.86 22.28
CA ARG A 59 -14.13 -18.46 23.60
C ARG A 59 -14.27 -17.42 24.71
N ALA A 60 -13.63 -16.26 24.58
CA ALA A 60 -13.76 -15.15 25.50
C ALA A 60 -15.06 -14.34 25.31
N GLY A 61 -15.82 -14.59 24.24
CA GLY A 61 -17.02 -13.82 23.88
C GLY A 61 -16.71 -12.42 23.33
N GLU A 62 -15.48 -12.15 22.92
CA GLU A 62 -15.05 -10.84 22.38
C GLU A 62 -15.39 -10.69 20.89
N ILE A 63 -15.52 -11.82 20.18
CA ILE A 63 -15.74 -11.88 18.74
C ILE A 63 -17.11 -12.53 18.50
N SER A 64 -18.04 -11.76 17.94
CA SER A 64 -19.42 -12.21 17.66
C SER A 64 -19.77 -12.33 16.17
N GLU A 65 -18.90 -11.83 15.29
CA GLU A 65 -19.09 -11.88 13.84
C GLU A 65 -17.80 -12.32 13.13
N VAL A 66 -17.94 -13.34 12.29
CA VAL A 66 -16.86 -13.87 11.46
C VAL A 66 -17.32 -13.91 10.01
N GLN A 67 -16.48 -13.41 9.12
CA GLN A 67 -16.66 -13.43 7.67
C GLN A 67 -15.69 -14.43 7.06
N GLU A 68 -16.23 -15.52 6.53
CA GLU A 68 -15.46 -16.51 5.77
C GLU A 68 -15.38 -16.05 4.31
N SER A 69 -14.16 -15.90 3.78
CA SER A 69 -14.00 -15.67 2.33
C SER A 69 -14.47 -16.92 1.60
N ARG A 70 -15.36 -16.76 0.61
CA ARG A 70 -15.91 -17.88 -0.16
C ARG A 70 -14.78 -18.78 -0.69
N SER A 71 -14.74 -20.02 -0.20
CA SER A 71 -14.02 -21.12 -0.83
C SER A 71 -14.83 -21.63 -2.03
N ASP A 72 -14.16 -21.92 -3.15
CA ASP A 72 -14.81 -22.65 -4.26
C ASP A 72 -15.00 -24.13 -3.88
N PHE A 73 -14.49 -24.52 -2.71
CA PHE A 73 -14.75 -25.77 -2.01
C PHE A 73 -16.24 -25.92 -1.61
N GLY A 74 -17.07 -26.31 -2.58
CA GLY A 74 -18.46 -26.69 -2.35
C GLY A 74 -18.60 -28.04 -1.63
N ALA A 75 -19.81 -28.33 -1.16
CA ALA A 75 -20.17 -29.65 -0.61
C ALA A 75 -20.07 -30.71 -1.72
N GLY A 76 -18.91 -31.39 -1.81
CA GLY A 76 -18.66 -32.45 -2.78
C GLY A 76 -17.27 -32.46 -3.41
N THR A 77 -16.48 -31.39 -3.26
CA THR A 77 -15.08 -31.37 -3.71
C THR A 77 -14.20 -32.07 -2.67
N THR A 78 -13.26 -32.89 -3.13
CA THR A 78 -12.26 -33.57 -2.26
C THR A 78 -10.91 -32.89 -2.41
N GLY A 79 -10.17 -32.74 -1.31
CA GLY A 79 -8.89 -32.02 -1.27
C GLY A 79 -8.79 -31.00 -0.15
N TYR A 80 -7.86 -30.04 -0.32
CA TYR A 80 -7.65 -28.94 0.61
C TYR A 80 -7.50 -27.61 -0.13
N GLU A 81 -7.96 -26.53 0.50
CA GLU A 81 -7.88 -25.16 -0.01
C GLU A 81 -7.45 -24.22 1.11
N THR A 82 -6.71 -23.17 0.78
CA THR A 82 -6.39 -22.10 1.72
C THR A 82 -7.55 -21.11 1.80
N VAL A 83 -8.07 -20.89 3.00
CA VAL A 83 -9.20 -20.01 3.25
C VAL A 83 -8.76 -18.86 4.16
N ASP A 84 -9.15 -17.65 3.79
CA ASP A 84 -8.98 -16.46 4.61
C ASP A 84 -10.24 -16.20 5.43
N ILE A 85 -10.05 -16.08 6.75
CA ILE A 85 -11.11 -15.74 7.70
C ILE A 85 -10.88 -14.32 8.20
N ARG A 86 -11.92 -13.50 8.12
CA ARG A 86 -11.92 -12.13 8.64
C ARG A 86 -12.84 -12.00 9.83
N TRP A 87 -12.42 -11.22 10.80
CA TRP A 87 -13.28 -10.85 11.92
C TRP A 87 -12.98 -9.43 12.36
N ARG A 88 -13.87 -8.91 13.20
CA ARG A 88 -13.71 -7.60 13.81
C ARG A 88 -13.49 -7.77 15.31
N ASP A 89 -12.41 -7.17 15.79
CA ASP A 89 -12.07 -7.07 17.20
C ASP A 89 -12.10 -5.57 17.58
N GLY A 90 -13.23 -5.15 18.14
CA GLY A 90 -13.53 -3.73 18.40
C GLY A 90 -13.49 -2.86 17.13
N LEU A 91 -12.47 -2.00 17.03
CA LEU A 91 -12.25 -1.13 15.86
C LEU A 91 -11.29 -1.72 14.83
N VAL A 92 -10.61 -2.82 15.15
CA VAL A 92 -9.58 -3.41 14.31
C VAL A 92 -10.18 -4.57 13.52
N ARG A 93 -9.89 -4.59 12.22
CA ARG A 93 -10.22 -5.72 11.36
C ARG A 93 -9.01 -6.64 11.30
N ARG A 94 -9.23 -7.92 11.60
CA ARG A 94 -8.19 -8.94 11.62
C ARG A 94 -8.47 -9.99 10.57
N THR A 95 -7.41 -10.61 10.07
CA THR A 95 -7.48 -11.72 9.12
C THR A 95 -6.57 -12.84 9.59
N ALA A 96 -7.01 -14.08 9.40
CA ALA A 96 -6.21 -15.29 9.59
C ALA A 96 -6.38 -16.19 8.39
N THR A 97 -5.26 -16.75 7.94
CA THR A 97 -5.24 -17.71 6.86
C THR A 97 -5.13 -19.11 7.44
N LEU A 98 -6.00 -20.02 7.00
CA LEU A 98 -5.96 -21.43 7.40
C LEU A 98 -6.12 -22.35 6.20
N THR A 99 -5.78 -23.62 6.39
CA THR A 99 -6.02 -24.65 5.38
C THR A 99 -7.27 -25.43 5.76
N HIS A 100 -8.27 -25.36 4.90
CA HIS A 100 -9.49 -26.15 4.99
C HIS A 100 -9.30 -27.45 4.22
N ALA A 101 -9.59 -28.59 4.86
CA ALA A 101 -9.50 -29.91 4.25
C ALA A 101 -10.84 -30.65 4.31
N SER A 102 -11.22 -31.33 3.22
CA SER A 102 -12.47 -32.08 3.13
C SER A 102 -12.57 -33.23 4.14
N ASP A 103 -11.44 -33.89 4.39
CA ASP A 103 -11.33 -35.10 5.20
C ASP A 103 -9.93 -35.21 5.82
N GLU A 104 -9.77 -36.15 6.76
CA GLU A 104 -8.51 -36.37 7.46
C GLU A 104 -7.38 -36.79 6.52
N ARG A 105 -7.70 -37.45 5.39
CA ARG A 105 -6.70 -37.85 4.40
C ARG A 105 -6.10 -36.62 3.72
N SER A 106 -6.96 -35.70 3.28
CA SER A 106 -6.57 -34.43 2.66
C SER A 106 -5.85 -33.53 3.65
N ALA A 107 -6.27 -33.55 4.92
CA ALA A 107 -5.57 -32.84 5.99
C ALA A 107 -4.16 -33.39 6.22
N ALA A 108 -3.98 -34.71 6.22
CA ALA A 108 -2.67 -35.34 6.32
C ALA A 108 -1.79 -35.03 5.10
N GLU A 109 -2.35 -34.97 3.90
CA GLU A 109 -1.65 -34.55 2.68
C GLU A 109 -1.19 -33.08 2.77
N ALA A 110 -2.06 -32.16 3.21
CA ALA A 110 -1.69 -30.76 3.41
C ALA A 110 -0.55 -30.59 4.43
N ARG A 111 -0.60 -31.30 5.56
CA ARG A 111 0.46 -31.29 6.59
C ARG A 111 1.78 -31.85 6.04
N LYS A 112 1.73 -32.94 5.26
CA LYS A 112 2.91 -33.53 4.61
C LYS A 112 3.51 -32.62 3.53
N GLY A 113 2.68 -31.81 2.87
CA GLY A 113 3.10 -30.78 1.93
C GLY A 113 3.91 -29.64 2.54
N GLY A 114 4.08 -29.62 3.88
CA GLY A 114 4.87 -28.62 4.58
C GLY A 114 4.11 -27.33 4.87
N THR A 115 2.77 -27.36 4.81
CA THR A 115 1.94 -26.22 5.15
C THR A 115 2.14 -25.86 6.64
N ALA A 116 2.65 -24.65 6.90
CA ALA A 116 2.79 -24.11 8.25
C ALA A 116 1.47 -23.58 8.84
N LEU A 117 0.42 -23.52 8.02
CA LEU A 117 -0.89 -23.00 8.41
C LEU A 117 -1.68 -24.05 9.22
N PRO A 118 -2.56 -23.60 10.14
CA PRO A 118 -3.47 -24.48 10.86
C PRO A 118 -4.41 -25.18 9.88
N VAL A 119 -4.64 -26.49 10.09
CA VAL A 119 -5.48 -27.32 9.23
C VAL A 119 -6.78 -27.66 9.95
N VAL A 120 -7.92 -27.26 9.39
CA VAL A 120 -9.27 -27.56 9.89
C VAL A 120 -9.94 -28.56 8.97
N VAL A 121 -10.52 -29.61 9.54
CA VAL A 121 -11.18 -30.70 8.81
C VAL A 121 -12.69 -30.51 8.85
N GLY A 122 -13.32 -30.54 7.67
CA GLY A 122 -14.76 -30.28 7.55
C GLY A 122 -15.09 -28.79 7.61
N SER A 123 -16.39 -28.47 7.73
CA SER A 123 -16.91 -27.10 7.67
C SER A 123 -16.29 -26.19 8.75
N VAL A 124 -15.57 -25.16 8.31
CA VAL A 124 -15.02 -24.11 9.20
C VAL A 124 -16.14 -23.45 10.01
N ALA A 125 -17.27 -23.18 9.37
CA ALA A 125 -18.44 -22.60 10.03
C ALA A 125 -18.95 -23.50 11.17
N ASP A 126 -18.99 -24.82 10.97
CA ASP A 126 -19.46 -25.76 11.99
C ASP A 126 -18.47 -25.82 13.17
N HIS A 127 -17.17 -25.82 12.88
CA HIS A 127 -16.12 -25.78 13.92
C HIS A 127 -16.20 -24.49 14.75
N LEU A 128 -16.38 -23.33 14.11
CA LEU A 128 -16.51 -22.05 14.82
C LEU A 128 -17.81 -21.95 15.61
N THR A 129 -18.92 -22.44 15.06
CA THR A 129 -20.24 -22.46 15.76
C THR A 129 -20.25 -23.43 16.94
N ALA A 130 -19.42 -24.47 16.91
CA ALA A 130 -19.23 -25.36 18.05
C ALA A 130 -18.51 -24.68 19.23
N LEU A 131 -17.70 -23.64 18.96
CA LEU A 131 -17.04 -22.84 20.01
C LEU A 131 -18.00 -21.84 20.66
N ASP A 132 -18.85 -21.21 19.85
CA ASP A 132 -19.88 -20.29 20.31
C ASP A 132 -21.14 -20.43 19.42
N PRO A 133 -22.26 -20.99 19.95
CA PRO A 133 -23.50 -21.14 19.19
C PRO A 133 -24.14 -19.83 18.73
N ASP A 134 -23.83 -18.71 19.38
CA ASP A 134 -24.37 -17.39 19.04
C ASP A 134 -23.54 -16.66 17.96
N LEU A 135 -22.42 -17.27 17.53
CA LEU A 135 -21.52 -16.69 16.54
C LEU A 135 -22.19 -16.55 15.17
N ARG A 136 -22.17 -15.33 14.63
CA ARG A 136 -22.67 -15.08 13.28
C ARG A 136 -21.56 -15.30 12.25
N VAL A 137 -21.61 -16.46 11.58
CA VAL A 137 -20.74 -16.75 10.45
C VAL A 137 -21.45 -16.32 9.16
N THR A 138 -20.92 -15.28 8.51
CA THR A 138 -21.42 -14.80 7.22
C THR A 138 -20.43 -15.14 6.12
N ARG A 139 -20.93 -15.53 4.94
CA ARG A 139 -20.09 -15.75 3.76
C ARG A 139 -19.81 -14.41 3.09
N GLY A 140 -18.55 -14.02 3.06
CA GLY A 140 -18.09 -12.82 2.38
C GLY A 140 -18.06 -13.00 0.85
N GLU A 141 -18.25 -11.90 0.13
CA GLU A 141 -17.98 -11.87 -1.31
C GLU A 141 -16.48 -12.03 -1.58
N ARG A 142 -16.13 -12.80 -2.62
CA ARG A 142 -14.75 -12.96 -3.07
C ARG A 142 -14.25 -11.60 -3.55
N LEU A 143 -13.35 -10.98 -2.80
CA LEU A 143 -12.71 -9.75 -3.26
C LEU A 143 -11.79 -10.09 -4.45
N LEU A 144 -11.75 -9.18 -5.42
CA LEU A 144 -10.85 -9.22 -6.57
C LEU A 144 -9.39 -9.45 -6.12
N ALA A 145 -8.59 -10.05 -7.03
CA ALA A 145 -7.18 -10.39 -6.86
C ALA A 145 -6.46 -9.49 -5.84
N SER A 146 -6.07 -10.12 -4.74
CA SER A 146 -5.45 -9.47 -3.60
C SER A 146 -3.94 -9.75 -3.65
N MET A 147 -3.12 -8.75 -3.35
CA MET A 147 -1.66 -8.86 -3.44
C MET A 147 -1.10 -8.74 -2.03
N THR A 148 -0.47 -9.82 -1.55
CA THR A 148 0.18 -9.84 -0.24
C THR A 148 1.55 -9.19 -0.37
N ILE A 149 1.73 -8.01 0.23
CA ILE A 149 3.03 -7.32 0.31
C ILE A 149 3.41 -7.28 1.79
N SER A 150 4.41 -8.08 2.20
CA SER A 150 4.93 -8.09 3.58
C SER A 150 3.83 -8.38 4.64
N GLY A 151 2.98 -9.39 4.40
CA GLY A 151 1.87 -9.78 5.29
C GLY A 151 0.62 -8.89 5.20
N TRP A 152 0.70 -7.76 4.49
CA TRP A 152 -0.45 -6.89 4.26
C TRP A 152 -1.17 -7.26 2.98
N ASN A 153 -2.48 -7.51 3.09
CA ASN A 153 -3.32 -7.81 1.94
C ASN A 153 -3.90 -6.52 1.36
N ALA A 154 -3.25 -5.96 0.34
CA ALA A 154 -3.72 -4.74 -0.30
C ALA A 154 -4.69 -5.08 -1.43
N SER A 155 -5.87 -4.45 -1.44
CA SER A 155 -6.79 -4.58 -2.58
C SER A 155 -6.10 -4.11 -3.86
N GLY A 156 -6.29 -4.81 -4.99
CA GLY A 156 -5.61 -4.54 -6.26
C GLY A 156 -5.72 -3.10 -6.78
N TRP A 157 -6.77 -2.36 -6.39
CA TRP A 157 -6.89 -0.94 -6.73
C TRP A 157 -5.80 -0.08 -6.06
N HIS A 158 -5.31 -0.44 -4.87
CA HIS A 158 -4.20 0.26 -4.20
C HIS A 158 -2.91 0.09 -4.99
N ALA A 159 -2.64 -1.10 -5.52
CA ALA A 159 -1.48 -1.34 -6.37
C ALA A 159 -1.53 -0.50 -7.64
N LEU A 160 -2.71 -0.40 -8.27
CA LEU A 160 -2.91 0.46 -9.43
C LEU A 160 -2.75 1.95 -9.08
N ALA A 161 -3.37 2.42 -8.00
CA ALA A 161 -3.25 3.80 -7.54
C ALA A 161 -1.80 4.16 -7.20
N HIS A 162 -1.08 3.25 -6.53
CA HIS A 162 0.34 3.37 -6.25
C HIS A 162 1.15 3.52 -7.54
N LEU A 163 0.94 2.64 -8.52
CA LEU A 163 1.65 2.67 -9.80
C LEU A 163 1.38 3.99 -10.55
N VAL A 164 0.13 4.45 -10.61
CA VAL A 164 -0.25 5.71 -11.25
C VAL A 164 0.45 6.89 -10.58
N LEU A 165 0.41 6.98 -9.25
CA LEU A 165 1.09 8.03 -8.49
C LEU A 165 2.60 7.98 -8.65
N LEU A 166 3.17 6.78 -8.70
CA LEU A 166 4.60 6.56 -8.92
C LEU A 166 5.03 7.07 -10.29
N VAL A 167 4.35 6.65 -11.36
CA VAL A 167 4.63 7.09 -12.74
C VAL A 167 4.48 8.60 -12.87
N ALA A 168 3.41 9.17 -12.31
CA ALA A 168 3.19 10.62 -12.33
C ALA A 168 4.28 11.39 -11.57
N THR A 169 4.77 10.83 -10.45
CA THR A 169 5.89 11.40 -9.68
C THR A 169 7.20 11.35 -10.47
N LEU A 170 7.48 10.24 -11.16
CA LEU A 170 8.67 10.12 -12.03
C LEU A 170 8.59 11.06 -13.25
N ALA A 171 7.40 11.25 -13.83
CA ALA A 171 7.17 12.24 -14.88
C ALA A 171 7.45 13.66 -14.36
N LEU A 172 7.02 13.99 -13.14
CA LEU A 172 7.31 15.26 -12.50
C LEU A 172 8.83 15.47 -12.28
N ILE A 173 9.57 14.43 -11.86
CA ILE A 173 11.04 14.46 -11.71
C ILE A 173 11.76 14.73 -13.04
N SER A 174 11.18 14.26 -14.15
CA SER A 174 11.73 14.45 -15.50
C SER A 174 11.63 15.90 -16.00
N GLY A 175 10.78 16.71 -15.36
CA GLY A 175 10.56 18.14 -15.64
C GLY A 175 11.71 19.06 -15.18
N PRO A 176 11.42 20.23 -14.56
CA PRO A 176 12.44 21.19 -14.14
C PRO A 176 13.54 20.56 -13.27
N ARG A 177 14.79 21.04 -13.41
CA ARG A 177 15.93 20.45 -12.69
C ARG A 177 15.71 20.54 -11.16
N PRO A 178 15.72 19.41 -10.43
CA PRO A 178 15.53 19.40 -8.98
C PRO A 178 16.72 20.05 -8.26
N TRP A 179 16.46 20.64 -7.09
CA TRP A 179 17.45 21.54 -6.45
C TRP A 179 18.59 20.85 -5.71
N ARG A 180 18.35 19.67 -5.11
CA ARG A 180 19.27 19.08 -4.10
C ARG A 180 19.95 17.77 -4.50
N ALA A 181 19.44 17.09 -5.52
CA ALA A 181 20.00 15.86 -6.05
C ALA A 181 19.76 15.80 -7.56
N THR A 182 20.47 14.92 -8.26
CA THR A 182 20.22 14.72 -9.69
C THR A 182 18.84 14.09 -9.92
N ARG A 183 18.29 14.22 -11.14
CA ARG A 183 17.02 13.56 -11.52
C ARG A 183 17.07 12.05 -11.23
N TRP A 184 18.19 11.42 -11.58
CA TRP A 184 18.42 10.00 -11.34
C TRP A 184 18.48 9.64 -9.85
N ALA A 185 19.09 10.48 -9.02
CA ALA A 185 19.12 10.25 -7.57
C ALA A 185 17.70 10.23 -6.97
N TRP A 186 16.84 11.18 -7.37
CA TRP A 186 15.45 11.20 -6.93
C TRP A 186 14.64 10.02 -7.49
N ALA A 187 14.85 9.66 -8.76
CA ALA A 187 14.19 8.51 -9.36
C ALA A 187 14.50 7.21 -8.59
N TRP A 188 15.77 6.97 -8.24
CA TRP A 188 16.15 5.80 -7.45
C TRP A 188 15.53 5.80 -6.06
N LEU A 189 15.52 6.94 -5.35
CA LEU A 189 14.91 7.04 -4.03
C LEU A 189 13.39 6.78 -4.07
N VAL A 190 12.69 7.33 -5.05
CA VAL A 190 11.25 7.14 -5.21
C VAL A 190 10.91 5.71 -5.61
N LEU A 191 11.72 5.09 -6.48
CA LEU A 191 11.48 3.73 -6.96
C LEU A 191 11.77 2.65 -5.91
N LEU A 192 12.88 2.79 -5.18
CA LEU A 192 13.38 1.74 -4.28
C LEU A 192 13.00 1.96 -2.82
N ALA A 193 12.73 3.20 -2.43
CA ALA A 193 12.33 3.55 -1.07
C ALA A 193 11.16 4.54 -1.08
N PRO A 194 10.00 4.21 -1.71
CA PRO A 194 8.91 5.16 -1.94
C PRO A 194 8.42 5.86 -0.66
N LEU A 195 8.37 5.13 0.46
CA LEU A 195 7.97 5.66 1.77
C LEU A 195 8.82 6.86 2.24
N VAL A 196 10.11 6.91 1.85
CA VAL A 196 11.03 7.99 2.24
C VAL A 196 11.33 8.91 1.06
N GLY A 197 11.52 8.34 -0.13
CA GLY A 197 11.89 9.06 -1.35
C GLY A 197 10.82 10.02 -1.84
N VAL A 198 9.55 9.62 -1.79
CA VAL A 198 8.42 10.47 -2.20
C VAL A 198 8.29 11.72 -1.32
N PRO A 199 8.16 11.62 0.02
CA PRO A 199 8.08 12.81 0.86
C PRO A 199 9.35 13.65 0.79
N ALA A 200 10.54 13.02 0.76
CA ALA A 200 11.79 13.74 0.59
C ALA A 200 11.81 14.52 -0.73
N TYR A 201 11.33 13.97 -1.84
CA TYR A 201 11.27 14.67 -3.12
C TYR A 201 10.30 15.86 -3.08
N PHE A 202 9.10 15.70 -2.52
CA PHE A 202 8.15 16.83 -2.44
C PHE A 202 8.65 17.96 -1.53
N LEU A 203 9.35 17.62 -0.45
CA LEU A 203 9.92 18.62 0.46
C LEU A 203 11.19 19.26 -0.10
N LEU A 204 12.11 18.48 -0.67
CA LEU A 204 13.48 18.91 -0.96
C LEU A 204 13.80 19.05 -2.45
N GLY A 205 13.00 18.44 -3.34
CA GLY A 205 13.17 18.46 -4.78
C GLY A 205 12.88 19.81 -5.43
N GLY A 206 12.14 20.69 -4.74
CA GLY A 206 11.80 22.04 -5.20
C GLY A 206 10.46 22.15 -5.94
N ALA A 207 9.80 21.03 -6.22
CA ALA A 207 8.53 20.99 -6.96
C ALA A 207 7.38 21.72 -6.25
N THR A 208 7.36 21.72 -4.91
CA THR A 208 6.34 22.41 -4.09
C THR A 208 6.67 23.87 -3.80
N GLY A 209 7.92 24.31 -4.03
CA GLY A 209 8.39 25.65 -3.69
C GLY A 209 8.55 25.93 -2.19
N LEU A 210 8.54 24.90 -1.33
CA LEU A 210 8.61 25.07 0.13
C LEU A 210 9.94 25.64 0.65
N PHE A 211 11.05 25.42 -0.06
CA PHE A 211 12.37 25.90 0.34
C PHE A 211 12.97 26.84 -0.72
N ARG A 212 14.09 27.49 -0.41
CA ARG A 212 14.83 28.27 -1.41
C ARG A 212 15.74 27.37 -2.27
N PRO A 213 15.90 27.66 -3.58
CA PRO A 213 16.87 26.99 -4.42
C PRO A 213 18.27 27.08 -3.79
N ARG A 214 19.02 25.96 -3.78
CA ARG A 214 20.39 25.94 -3.28
C ARG A 214 21.36 26.09 -4.47
N PRO A 215 22.50 26.81 -4.33
CA PRO A 215 23.44 26.98 -5.44
C PRO A 215 23.95 25.64 -5.96
N PRO A 216 24.07 25.45 -7.29
CA PRO A 216 24.39 24.16 -7.93
C PRO A 216 25.79 23.62 -7.61
N ALA A 217 26.67 24.41 -6.99
CA ALA A 217 28.03 24.00 -6.64
C ALA A 217 28.13 22.92 -5.53
N ARG A 218 27.01 22.52 -4.90
CA ARG A 218 26.97 21.50 -3.84
C ARG A 218 25.81 20.54 -4.04
N VAL A 219 25.82 19.77 -5.14
CA VAL A 219 24.95 18.58 -5.27
C VAL A 219 25.69 17.39 -4.65
N TRP A 220 25.30 17.01 -3.43
CA TRP A 220 26.03 15.99 -2.64
C TRP A 220 25.61 14.56 -3.01
N LEU A 221 24.43 14.38 -3.62
CA LEU A 221 23.87 13.08 -3.96
C LEU A 221 23.91 12.84 -5.47
N THR A 222 24.91 12.09 -5.94
CA THR A 222 24.95 11.57 -7.31
C THR A 222 24.08 10.33 -7.42
N GLY A 223 23.68 9.96 -8.64
CA GLY A 223 22.72 8.86 -8.87
C GLY A 223 23.18 7.52 -8.27
N GLY A 224 24.49 7.23 -8.32
CA GLY A 224 25.06 6.00 -7.76
C GLY A 224 24.97 5.93 -6.23
N TRP A 225 25.28 7.02 -5.52
CA TRP A 225 25.15 7.07 -4.06
C TRP A 225 23.69 6.97 -3.60
N ALA A 226 22.79 7.63 -4.32
CA ALA A 226 21.35 7.54 -4.04
C ALA A 226 20.83 6.11 -4.22
N PHE A 227 21.29 5.40 -5.26
CA PHE A 227 20.97 3.99 -5.48
C PHE A 227 21.44 3.10 -4.32
N LEU A 228 22.67 3.30 -3.83
CA LEU A 228 23.18 2.55 -2.66
C LEU A 228 22.37 2.84 -1.39
N LEU A 229 22.03 4.11 -1.12
CA LEU A 229 21.17 4.48 0.01
C LEU A 229 19.77 3.87 -0.11
N ALA A 230 19.20 3.91 -1.30
CA ALA A 230 17.92 3.28 -1.60
C ALA A 230 17.95 1.76 -1.36
N LEU A 231 19.00 1.08 -1.80
CA LEU A 231 19.18 -0.35 -1.54
C LEU A 231 19.34 -0.64 -0.05
N LEU A 232 20.06 0.20 0.70
CA LEU A 232 20.18 0.03 2.15
C LEU A 232 18.84 0.21 2.85
N LEU A 233 18.07 1.24 2.46
CA LEU A 233 16.76 1.54 3.04
C LEU A 233 15.70 0.51 2.63
N GLY A 234 15.69 0.06 1.37
CA GLY A 234 14.74 -0.92 0.85
C GLY A 234 15.10 -2.37 1.23
N GLY A 235 16.39 -2.72 1.19
CA GLY A 235 16.88 -4.04 1.58
C GLY A 235 16.79 -4.30 3.08
N GLY A 236 16.95 -3.27 3.92
CA GLY A 236 16.69 -3.36 5.35
C GLY A 236 15.23 -3.68 5.69
N ALA A 237 14.28 -3.31 4.84
CA ALA A 237 12.87 -3.62 5.01
C ALA A 237 12.50 -5.05 4.56
N ALA A 238 13.28 -5.67 3.66
CA ALA A 238 13.03 -7.03 3.15
C ALA A 238 13.64 -8.16 4.01
N SER A 239 14.37 -7.82 5.08
CA SER A 239 15.08 -8.78 5.95
C SER A 239 14.39 -9.03 7.30
N ARG A 240 13.10 -8.67 7.44
CA ARG A 240 12.29 -8.93 8.63
C ARG A 240 11.06 -9.76 8.31
#